data_AF-A0A0G0W2Z7-F1
#
_entry.id   AF-A0A0G0W2Z7-F1
#
_cell.length_a   1.000
_cell.length_b   1.000
_cell.length_c   1.000
_cell.angle_alpha   90.00
_cell.angle_beta   90.00
_cell.angle_gamma   90.00
#
_symmetry.space_group_name_H-M   'P 1'
#
loop_
_entity.id
_entity.type
_entity.pdbx_description
1 polymer ?
#
loop_
_entity_poly.entity_id
_entity_poly.type
_entity_poly.pdbx_seq_one_letter_code
_entity_poly.pdbx_strand_id
1 'polypeptide(L)'
;MNYEDHKGKADRLKLTRSRLKNPDDWETYTENCYNTALQIIACICIKRLDEHLDVHSGVPRFLRKKGLGELAEKFDEIDQLRHGRWYGNQSNGDTIKKAKEIIEFLERYLENAENK
;
A
#
# COMPACT_ATOMS: atom_id res chain seq x y z
N MET A 1 7.31 -7.80 -13.65
CA MET A 1 7.08 -6.37 -13.95
C MET A 1 8.33 -5.59 -13.57
N ASN A 2 8.68 -4.55 -14.30
CA ASN A 2 9.79 -3.66 -13.92
C ASN A 2 9.27 -2.50 -13.04
N TYR A 3 10.17 -1.60 -12.64
CA TYR A 3 9.85 -0.42 -11.84
C TYR A 3 8.73 0.45 -12.46
N GLU A 4 8.85 0.77 -13.75
CA GLU A 4 7.88 1.62 -14.46
C GLU A 4 6.52 0.95 -14.60
N ASP A 5 6.48 -0.37 -14.78
CA ASP A 5 5.22 -1.14 -14.81
C ASP A 5 4.49 -1.03 -13.47
N HIS A 6 5.21 -1.21 -12.36
CA HIS A 6 4.65 -1.09 -11.01
C HIS A 6 4.18 0.33 -10.71
N LYS A 7 5.01 1.33 -11.04
CA LYS A 7 4.69 2.74 -10.87
C LYS A 7 3.44 3.13 -11.67
N GLY A 8 3.40 2.79 -12.95
CA GLY A 8 2.25 3.04 -13.83
C GLY A 8 0.98 2.34 -13.34
N LYS A 9 1.09 1.12 -12.79
CA LYS A 9 -0.05 0.43 -12.17
C LYS A 9 -0.51 1.11 -10.88
N ALA A 10 0.42 1.55 -10.03
CA ALA A 10 0.09 2.33 -8.83
C ALA A 10 -0.69 3.60 -9.20
N ASP A 11 -0.21 4.37 -10.19
CA ASP A 11 -0.85 5.62 -10.62
C ASP A 11 -2.24 5.38 -11.21
N ARG A 12 -2.43 4.31 -11.99
CA ARG A 12 -3.76 3.91 -12.49
C ARG A 12 -4.72 3.57 -11.36
N LEU A 13 -4.25 2.87 -10.32
CA LEU A 13 -5.07 2.55 -9.16
C LEU A 13 -5.45 3.81 -8.39
N LYS A 14 -4.52 4.75 -8.17
CA LYS A 14 -4.81 6.07 -7.58
C LYS A 14 -5.88 6.84 -8.35
N LEU A 15 -5.80 6.86 -9.68
CA LEU A 15 -6.81 7.50 -10.52
C LEU A 15 -8.17 6.79 -10.44
N THR A 16 -8.18 5.48 -10.29
CA THR A 16 -9.42 4.72 -10.08
C THR A 16 -10.04 5.10 -8.73
N ARG A 17 -9.22 5.16 -7.69
CA ARG A 17 -9.62 5.50 -6.32
C ARG A 17 -10.23 6.89 -6.20
N SER A 18 -9.76 7.87 -6.99
CA SER A 18 -10.31 9.23 -6.97
C SER A 18 -11.73 9.36 -7.54
N ARG A 19 -12.23 8.30 -8.20
CA ARG A 19 -13.58 8.24 -8.78
C ARG A 19 -14.60 7.55 -7.88
N LEU A 20 -14.16 6.97 -6.77
CA LEU A 20 -15.02 6.26 -5.81
C LEU A 20 -15.79 7.26 -4.94
N LYS A 21 -17.02 6.91 -4.57
CA LYS A 21 -17.89 7.70 -3.70
C LYS A 21 -17.73 7.23 -2.26
N ASN A 22 -16.99 7.99 -1.48
CA ASN A 22 -16.78 7.70 -0.07
C ASN A 22 -17.82 8.41 0.82
N PRO A 23 -18.31 7.79 1.91
CA PRO A 23 -17.86 6.51 2.46
C PRO A 23 -18.58 5.27 1.90
N ASP A 24 -19.45 5.43 0.91
CA ASP A 24 -20.28 4.32 0.39
C ASP A 24 -19.43 3.19 -0.22
N ASP A 25 -18.37 3.54 -0.95
CA ASP A 25 -17.46 2.61 -1.64
C ASP A 25 -16.25 2.18 -0.79
N TRP A 26 -16.34 2.23 0.55
CA TRP A 26 -15.19 2.06 1.45
C TRP A 26 -14.42 0.74 1.27
N GLU A 27 -15.11 -0.38 0.99
CA GLU A 27 -14.46 -1.68 0.74
C GLU A 27 -13.61 -1.62 -0.53
N THR A 28 -14.19 -1.10 -1.61
CA THR A 28 -13.50 -0.93 -2.89
C THR A 28 -12.35 0.06 -2.77
N TYR A 29 -12.52 1.13 -2.00
CA TYR A 29 -11.47 2.09 -1.70
C TYR A 29 -10.29 1.42 -0.98
N THR A 30 -10.59 0.62 0.04
CA THR A 30 -9.58 -0.06 0.87
C THR A 30 -8.84 -1.12 0.06
N GLU A 31 -9.55 -1.93 -0.73
CA GLU A 31 -8.94 -2.90 -1.65
C GLU A 31 -8.05 -2.21 -2.70
N ASN A 32 -8.49 -1.06 -3.22
CA ASN A 32 -7.67 -0.29 -4.16
C ASN A 32 -6.40 0.27 -3.50
N CYS A 33 -6.50 0.74 -2.24
CA CYS A 33 -5.34 1.13 -1.46
C CYS A 33 -4.41 -0.07 -1.23
N TYR A 34 -4.89 -1.24 -0.81
CA TYR A 34 -4.04 -2.43 -0.64
C TYR A 34 -3.27 -2.78 -1.92
N ASN A 35 -3.96 -2.79 -3.05
CA ASN A 35 -3.33 -3.06 -4.34
C ASN A 35 -2.31 -1.97 -4.74
N THR A 36 -2.59 -0.71 -4.40
CA THR A 36 -1.65 0.41 -4.59
C THR A 36 -0.40 0.24 -3.73
N ALA A 37 -0.57 -0.08 -2.44
CA ALA A 37 0.51 -0.31 -1.48
C ALA A 37 1.46 -1.41 -1.96
N LEU A 38 0.91 -2.49 -2.51
CA LEU A 38 1.70 -3.57 -3.08
C LEU A 38 2.57 -3.10 -4.25
N GLN A 39 2.00 -2.32 -5.18
CA GLN A 39 2.79 -1.79 -6.30
C GLN A 39 3.90 -0.85 -5.83
N ILE A 40 3.61 0.01 -4.85
CA ILE A 40 4.61 0.93 -4.28
C ILE A 40 5.72 0.14 -3.56
N ILE A 41 5.38 -0.90 -2.80
CA ILE A 41 6.38 -1.74 -2.14
C ILE A 41 7.28 -2.45 -3.15
N ALA A 42 6.72 -2.96 -4.25
CA ALA A 42 7.53 -3.54 -5.32
C ALA A 42 8.50 -2.51 -5.90
N CYS A 43 8.05 -1.27 -6.16
CA CYS A 43 8.92 -0.16 -6.55
C CYS A 43 10.05 0.10 -5.54
N ILE A 44 9.73 0.15 -4.24
CA ILE A 44 10.71 0.36 -3.17
C ILE A 44 11.74 -0.78 -3.13
N CYS A 45 11.30 -2.03 -3.26
CA CYS A 45 12.19 -3.19 -3.25
C CYS A 45 13.17 -3.13 -4.44
N ILE A 46 12.69 -2.79 -5.63
CA ILE A 46 13.56 -2.62 -6.80
C ILE A 46 14.57 -1.49 -6.55
N LYS A 47 14.14 -0.33 -6.06
CA LYS A 47 15.02 0.84 -5.87
C LYS A 47 16.05 0.65 -4.76
N ARG A 48 15.67 0.04 -3.63
CA ARG A 48 16.55 -0.06 -2.46
C ARG A 48 17.33 -1.35 -2.37
N LEU A 49 16.80 -2.43 -2.92
CA LEU A 49 17.32 -3.79 -2.72
C LEU A 49 17.76 -4.44 -4.04
N ASP A 50 17.47 -3.83 -5.19
CA ASP A 50 17.62 -4.44 -6.53
C ASP A 50 16.87 -5.79 -6.63
N GLU A 51 15.78 -5.93 -5.88
CA GLU A 51 14.97 -7.14 -5.81
C GLU A 51 13.54 -6.88 -6.27
N HIS A 52 13.05 -7.73 -7.18
CA HIS A 52 11.66 -7.74 -7.59
C HIS A 52 10.81 -8.56 -6.60
N LEU A 53 9.72 -7.97 -6.11
CA LEU A 53 8.76 -8.66 -5.27
C LEU A 53 7.49 -8.97 -6.07
N ASP A 54 7.37 -10.21 -6.56
CA ASP A 54 6.19 -10.67 -7.30
C ASP A 54 5.18 -11.45 -6.43
N VAL A 55 5.47 -11.60 -5.14
CA VAL A 55 4.64 -12.40 -4.22
C VAL A 55 3.70 -11.52 -3.41
N HIS A 56 2.40 -11.80 -3.51
CA HIS A 56 1.36 -11.16 -2.69
C HIS A 56 1.37 -11.67 -1.24
N SER A 57 1.76 -12.93 -1.02
CA SER A 57 1.82 -13.56 0.30
C SER A 57 3.19 -13.38 0.95
N GLY A 58 3.22 -13.00 2.22
CA GLY A 58 4.46 -12.93 2.99
C GLY A 58 5.27 -11.64 2.80
N VAL A 59 4.71 -10.62 2.14
CA VAL A 59 5.31 -9.28 1.99
C VAL A 59 5.82 -8.73 3.34
N PRO A 60 5.04 -8.75 4.45
CA PRO A 60 5.51 -8.23 5.73
C PRO A 60 6.74 -8.98 6.27
N ARG A 61 6.74 -10.32 6.17
CA ARG A 61 7.87 -11.16 6.60
C ARG A 61 9.12 -10.87 5.77
N PHE A 62 8.96 -10.72 4.46
CA PHE A 62 10.06 -10.35 3.56
C PHE A 62 10.66 -8.98 3.95
N LEU A 63 9.81 -7.96 4.10
CA LEU A 63 10.24 -6.60 4.44
C LEU A 63 10.98 -6.58 5.78
N ARG A 64 10.46 -7.26 6.82
CA ARG A 64 11.16 -7.38 8.11
C ARG A 64 12.54 -8.02 7.96
N LYS A 65 12.66 -9.09 7.17
CA LYS A 65 13.96 -9.75 6.91
C LYS A 65 14.97 -8.82 6.22
N LYS A 66 14.50 -7.84 5.44
CA LYS A 66 15.31 -6.84 4.74
C LYS A 66 15.55 -5.56 5.55
N GLY A 67 15.17 -5.53 6.82
CA GLY A 67 15.31 -4.34 7.68
C GLY A 67 14.31 -3.22 7.36
N LEU A 68 13.24 -3.52 6.61
CA LEU A 68 12.18 -2.60 6.22
C LEU A 68 10.96 -2.75 7.14
N GLY A 69 11.19 -2.76 8.46
CA GLY A 69 10.17 -3.07 9.46
C GLY A 69 8.96 -2.14 9.41
N GLU A 70 9.18 -0.84 9.26
CA GLU A 70 8.10 0.16 9.20
C GLU A 70 7.19 -0.04 7.97
N LEU A 71 7.78 -0.39 6.82
CA LEU A 71 6.99 -0.74 5.62
C LEU A 71 6.18 -2.02 5.84
N ALA A 72 6.74 -2.99 6.55
CA ALA A 72 6.04 -4.22 6.89
C ALA A 72 4.82 -3.95 7.78
N GLU A 73 4.97 -3.11 8.81
CA GLU A 73 3.88 -2.72 9.71
C GLU A 73 2.77 -1.99 8.96
N LYS A 74 3.12 -1.06 8.06
CA LYS A 74 2.14 -0.34 7.24
C LYS A 74 1.40 -1.26 6.27
N PHE A 75 2.09 -2.24 5.71
CA PHE A 75 1.45 -3.24 4.85
C PHE A 75 0.53 -4.19 5.64
N ASP A 76 0.95 -4.63 6.83
CA ASP A 76 0.11 -5.40 7.75
C ASP A 76 -1.16 -4.61 8.14
N GLU A 77 -1.02 -3.32 8.48
CA GLU A 77 -2.13 -2.43 8.85
C GLU A 77 -3.19 -2.36 7.72
N ILE A 78 -2.77 -2.19 6.46
CA ILE A 78 -3.72 -2.08 5.34
C ILE A 78 -4.37 -3.42 4.98
N ASP A 79 -3.67 -4.54 5.14
CA ASP A 79 -4.27 -5.87 4.96
C ASP A 79 -5.31 -6.17 6.06
N GLN A 80 -5.07 -5.72 7.28
CA GLN A 80 -6.06 -5.79 8.37
C GLN A 80 -7.31 -4.96 8.07
N LEU A 81 -7.15 -3.73 7.57
CA LEU A 81 -8.27 -2.87 7.13
C LEU A 81 -9.08 -3.57 6.04
N ARG A 82 -8.40 -4.14 5.04
CA ARG A 82 -9.02 -4.86 3.91
C ARG A 82 -9.86 -6.05 4.35
N HIS A 83 -9.44 -6.74 5.41
CA HIS A 83 -10.19 -7.85 5.99
C HIS A 83 -11.26 -7.44 7.01
N GLY A 84 -11.46 -6.14 7.24
CA GLY A 84 -12.38 -5.65 8.27
C GLY A 84 -11.97 -6.04 9.69
N ARG A 85 -10.69 -6.39 9.92
CA ARG A 85 -10.16 -6.90 11.19
C ARG A 85 -9.60 -5.81 12.10
N TRP A 86 -10.09 -4.59 11.96
CA TRP A 86 -9.68 -3.47 12.81
C TRP A 86 -10.56 -3.42 14.06
N TYR A 87 -9.96 -3.30 15.25
CA TYR A 87 -10.67 -3.31 16.53
C TYR A 87 -11.52 -2.04 16.77
N GLY A 88 -12.80 -2.21 17.16
CA GLY A 88 -13.66 -1.15 17.74
C GLY A 88 -14.94 -0.81 16.94
N ASN A 89 -15.73 0.14 17.46
CA ASN A 89 -16.92 0.72 16.80
C ASN A 89 -16.52 1.78 15.75
N GLN A 90 -15.73 1.41 14.75
CA GLN A 90 -15.29 2.36 13.74
C GLN A 90 -16.28 2.51 12.61
N SER A 91 -16.31 3.72 12.07
CA SER A 91 -17.07 4.04 10.88
C SER A 91 -16.29 3.67 9.61
N ASN A 92 -17.00 3.47 8.51
CA ASN A 92 -16.40 3.31 7.18
C ASN A 92 -15.47 4.48 6.81
N GLY A 93 -15.76 5.68 7.31
CA GLY A 93 -14.91 6.87 7.13
C GLY A 93 -13.55 6.75 7.81
N ASP A 94 -13.49 6.11 8.98
CA ASP A 94 -12.22 5.89 9.71
C ASP A 94 -11.31 4.93 8.94
N THR A 95 -11.89 3.86 8.38
CA THR A 95 -11.19 2.90 7.51
C THR A 95 -10.58 3.59 6.29
N ILE A 96 -11.37 4.42 5.59
CA ILE A 96 -10.89 5.18 4.42
C ILE A 96 -9.75 6.12 4.81
N LYS A 97 -9.90 6.87 5.90
CA LYS A 97 -8.88 7.80 6.38
C LYS A 97 -7.57 7.06 6.66
N LYS A 98 -7.63 5.94 7.37
CA LYS A 98 -6.45 5.15 7.71
C LYS A 98 -5.77 4.53 6.49
N ALA A 99 -6.56 3.97 5.57
CA ALA A 99 -6.04 3.43 4.31
C ALA A 99 -5.32 4.52 3.50
N LYS A 100 -5.86 5.74 3.47
CA LYS A 100 -5.23 6.90 2.82
C LYS A 100 -3.90 7.28 3.49
N GLU A 101 -3.87 7.39 4.82
CA GLU A 101 -2.64 7.72 5.57
C GLU A 101 -1.51 6.72 5.29
N ILE A 102 -1.84 5.43 5.17
CA ILE A 102 -0.87 4.38 4.83
C ILE A 102 -0.32 4.59 3.42
N ILE A 103 -1.17 4.90 2.43
CA ILE A 103 -0.71 5.17 1.06
C ILE A 103 0.21 6.37 1.01
N GLU A 104 -0.18 7.48 1.64
CA GLU A 104 0.65 8.69 1.67
C GLU A 104 2.00 8.44 2.34
N PHE A 105 2.05 7.60 3.37
CA PHE A 105 3.31 7.18 3.98
C PHE A 105 4.20 6.42 2.98
N LEU A 106 3.64 5.44 2.27
CA LEU A 106 4.40 4.63 1.31
C LEU A 106 4.89 5.47 0.12
N GLU A 107 4.08 6.42 -0.36
CA GLU A 107 4.44 7.36 -1.42
C GLU A 107 5.63 8.23 -1.00
N ARG A 108 5.56 8.86 0.18
CA ARG A 108 6.69 9.65 0.72
C ARG A 108 7.95 8.81 0.89
N TYR A 109 7.81 7.55 1.30
CA TYR A 109 8.95 6.65 1.40
C TYR A 109 9.60 6.40 0.03
N LEU A 110 8.79 6.10 -0.99
CA LEU A 110 9.27 5.86 -2.34
C LEU A 110 9.97 7.11 -2.92
N GLU A 111 9.37 8.29 -2.77
CA GLU A 111 9.99 9.57 -3.19
C GLU A 111 11.36 9.77 -2.54
N ASN A 112 11.49 9.50 -1.24
CA ASN A 112 12.77 9.57 -0.54
C ASN A 112 13.78 8.52 -1.00
N ALA A 113 13.33 7.39 -1.53
CA ALA A 113 14.19 6.35 -2.10
C ALA A 113 14.62 6.67 -3.54
N GLU A 114 13.85 7.45 -4.29
CA GLU A 114 14.21 7.92 -5.64
C GLU A 114 15.25 9.06 -5.61
N ASN A 115 15.28 9.85 -4.54
CA ASN A 115 16.14 11.05 -4.40
C ASN A 115 17.50 10.78 -3.69
N LYS A 116 17.84 9.52 -3.43
CA LYS A 116 19.11 9.10 -2.81
C LYS A 116 19.97 8.34 -3.80
#